data_AF-A0A399QVJ2-F1
#
_entry.id   AF-A0A399QVJ2-F1
#
_cell.length_a   1.000
_cell.length_b   1.000
_cell.length_c   1.000
_cell.angle_alpha   90.00
_cell.angle_beta   90.00
_cell.angle_gamma   90.00
#
_symmetry.space_group_name_H-M   'P 1'
#
loop_
_entity.id
_entity.type
_entity.pdbx_description
1 polymer ?
#
loop_
_entity_poly.entity_id
_entity_poly.type
_entity_poly.pdbx_seq_one_letter_code
_entity_poly.pdbx_strand_id
1 'polypeptide(L)' 'MAELTTDIQAKGGRGFPGRLFEALTELARTPRLLVALDFDGTLAPEVDDPEKARAVPEARAAVLA' A
#
# COMPACT_ATOMS: atom_id res chain seq x y z
N MET A 1 11.08 31.62 8.27
CA MET A 1 11.25 30.16 8.43
C MET A 1 9.91 29.52 8.08
N ALA A 2 9.64 29.43 6.78
CA ALA A 2 8.31 29.14 6.25
C ALA A 2 7.95 27.64 6.37
N GLU A 3 6.73 27.42 6.85
CA GLU A 3 5.79 26.33 6.57
C GLU A 3 6.33 25.00 6.02
N LEU A 4 6.24 23.95 6.84
CA LEU A 4 6.36 22.56 6.38
C LEU A 4 5.17 21.67 6.81
N THR A 5 4.00 22.26 7.07
CA THR A 5 2.82 21.52 7.58
C THR A 5 1.52 21.81 6.82
N THR A 6 1.50 22.76 5.90
CA THR A 6 0.32 23.05 5.09
C THR A 6 0.29 22.12 3.85
N ASP A 7 -0.89 21.60 3.49
CA ASP A 7 -1.19 20.79 2.28
C ASP A 7 -1.16 19.25 2.34
N ILE A 8 -1.49 18.62 3.48
CA ILE A 8 -2.13 17.27 3.39
C ILE A 8 -3.60 17.41 2.90
N GLN A 9 -4.18 18.61 3.01
CA GLN A 9 -5.62 18.85 2.83
C GLN A 9 -6.05 19.38 1.45
N ALA A 10 -5.16 19.50 0.47
CA ALA A 10 -5.56 19.93 -0.87
C ALA A 10 -6.31 18.78 -1.60
N LYS A 11 -7.63 18.74 -1.42
CA LYS A 11 -8.63 17.86 -2.08
C LYS A 11 -8.16 16.43 -2.39
N GLY A 12 -8.34 15.54 -1.41
CA GLY A 12 -8.20 14.11 -1.60
C GLY A 12 -9.15 13.53 -2.65
N GLY A 13 -8.61 12.83 -3.66
CA GLY A 13 -9.39 12.03 -4.60
C GLY A 13 -9.75 10.66 -4.01
N ARG A 14 -10.96 10.16 -4.29
CA ARG A 14 -11.47 8.81 -3.95
C ARG A 14 -11.22 8.32 -2.50
N GLY A 15 -11.06 9.21 -1.52
CA GLY A 15 -10.90 8.86 -0.10
C GLY A 15 -9.46 8.83 0.42
N PHE A 16 -8.46 9.27 -0.35
CA PHE A 16 -7.06 9.34 0.08
C PHE A 16 -6.59 10.79 0.28
N PRO A 17 -5.60 11.07 1.15
CA PRO A 17 -4.92 12.37 1.19
C PRO A 17 -4.38 12.77 -0.18
N GLY A 18 -4.43 14.07 -0.52
CA GLY A 18 -4.11 14.56 -1.86
C GLY A 18 -2.74 14.09 -2.36
N ARG A 19 -1.69 14.32 -1.58
CA ARG A 19 -0.31 13.88 -1.91
C ARG A 19 -0.18 12.36 -2.11
N LEU A 20 -0.92 11.55 -1.34
CA LEU A 20 -0.90 10.09 -1.50
C LEU A 20 -1.57 9.69 -2.82
N PHE A 21 -2.71 10.30 -3.14
CA PHE A 21 -3.41 10.01 -4.39
C PHE A 21 -2.58 10.39 -5.63
N GLU A 22 -1.88 11.53 -5.59
CA GLU A 22 -0.94 11.95 -6.63
C GLU A 22 0.22 10.95 -6.79
N ALA A 23 0.88 10.58 -5.69
CA ALA A 23 1.98 9.62 -5.73
C ALA A 23 1.55 8.25 -6.29
N LEU A 24 0.37 7.76 -5.90
CA LEU A 24 -0.20 6.53 -6.44
C LEU A 24 -0.55 6.65 -7.93
N THR A 25 -1.04 7.81 -8.36
CA THR A 25 -1.35 8.08 -9.78
C THR A 25 -0.09 8.06 -10.63
N GLU A 26 1.01 8.65 -10.15
CA GLU A 26 2.29 8.62 -10.85
C GLU A 26 2.90 7.21 -10.86
N LEU A 27 2.87 6.48 -9.75
CA LEU A 27 3.32 5.08 -9.69
C LEU A 27 2.57 4.21 -10.70
N ALA A 28 1.25 4.38 -10.82
CA ALA A 28 0.40 3.63 -11.74
C ALA A 28 0.73 3.85 -13.23
N ARG A 29 1.47 4.92 -13.58
CA ARG A 29 1.95 5.17 -14.95
C ARG A 29 3.19 4.35 -15.31
N THR A 30 3.82 3.67 -14.35
CA THR A 30 5.00 2.85 -14.58
C THR A 30 4.66 1.70 -15.55
N PRO A 31 5.24 1.64 -16.78
CA PRO A 31 4.84 0.65 -17.77
C PRO A 31 5.07 -0.80 -17.34
N ARG A 32 6.09 -1.02 -16.50
CA ARG A 32 6.42 -2.32 -15.89
C ARG A 32 6.81 -2.09 -14.43
N LEU A 33 5.86 -2.28 -13.53
CA LEU A 33 6.11 -2.16 -12.10
C LEU A 33 6.49 -3.53 -11.52
N LEU A 34 7.69 -3.63 -10.95
CA LEU A 34 8.07 -4.77 -10.13
C LEU A 34 7.58 -4.52 -8.70
N VAL A 35 6.77 -5.45 -8.18
CA VAL A 35 6.32 -5.43 -6.78
C VAL A 35 6.98 -6.59 -6.06
N ALA A 36 7.89 -6.28 -5.13
CA ALA A 36 8.51 -7.26 -4.23
C ALA A 36 7.69 -7.31 -2.93
N LEU A 37 7.29 -8.51 -2.53
CA LEU A 37 6.44 -8.75 -1.37
C LEU A 37 7.17 -9.67 -0.39
N ASP A 38 7.17 -9.29 0.87
CA ASP A 38 7.46 -10.20 1.97
C ASP A 38 6.19 -11.01 2.30
N PHE A 39 6.31 -12.06 3.14
CA PHE A 39 5.18 -12.91 3.51
C PHE A 39 4.65 -12.60 4.92
N ASP A 40 5.40 -12.92 5.96
CA ASP A 40 4.95 -12.74 7.36
C ASP A 40 4.86 -11.26 7.72
N GLY A 41 3.78 -10.84 8.38
CA GLY A 41 3.50 -9.43 8.66
C GLY A 41 3.11 -8.59 7.43
N THR A 42 3.16 -9.15 6.22
CA THR A 42 2.80 -8.46 4.96
C THR A 42 1.58 -9.08 4.29
N LEU A 43 1.70 -10.33 3.82
CA LEU A 43 0.60 -11.08 3.19
C LEU A 43 -0.13 -11.98 4.20
N ALA A 44 0.58 -12.41 5.24
CA ALA A 44 0.06 -13.16 6.38
C ALA A 44 0.22 -12.33 7.67
N PRO A 45 -0.63 -12.53 8.70
CA PRO A 45 -0.40 -11.91 10.00
C PRO A 45 0.87 -12.46 10.66
N GLU A 46 1.54 -11.62 11.45
CA GLU A 46 2.63 -12.07 12.33
C GLU A 46 2.04 -12.87 13.50
N VAL A 47 2.54 -14.09 13.71
CA VAL A 47 2.02 -15.05 14.70
C VAL A 47 3.16 -15.84 15.34
N ASP A 48 2.96 -16.28 16.59
CA ASP A 48 3.97 -17.04 17.33
C ASP A 48 4.22 -18.45 16.77
N ASP A 49 3.20 -19.07 16.16
CA ASP A 49 3.27 -20.39 15.55
C ASP A 49 3.42 -20.25 14.02
N PRO A 50 4.61 -20.52 13.44
CA PRO A 50 4.86 -20.29 12.02
C PRO A 50 3.94 -21.09 11.10
N GLU A 51 3.45 -22.26 11.52
CA GLU A 51 2.53 -23.05 10.69
C GLU A 51 1.16 -22.38 10.53
N LYS A 52 0.85 -21.39 11.38
CA LYS A 52 -0.39 -20.62 11.33
C LYS A 52 -0.27 -19.34 10.51
N ALA A 53 0.92 -18.97 10.04
CA ALA A 53 1.10 -17.82 9.17
C ALA A 53 0.52 -18.13 7.77
N ARG A 54 -0.77 -17.82 7.60
CA ARG A 54 -1.51 -18.05 6.36
C ARG A 54 -1.88 -16.72 5.75
N ALA A 55 -1.68 -16.60 4.43
CA ALA A 55 -2.06 -15.40 3.71
C ALA A 55 -3.55 -15.11 3.90
N VAL A 56 -3.88 -13.85 4.20
CA VAL A 56 -5.28 -13.45 4.34
C VAL A 56 -6.00 -13.54 2.98
N PRO A 57 -7.32 -13.79 2.94
CA PRO A 57 -8.06 -13.97 1.69
C PRO A 57 -7.85 -12.85 0.68
N GLU A 58 -7.76 -11.61 1.16
CA GLU A 58 -7.59 -10.40 0.37
C GLU A 58 -6.20 -10.33 -0.28
N ALA A 59 -5.15 -10.66 0.49
CA ALA A 59 -3.78 -10.71 -0.01
C ALA A 59 -3.64 -11.82 -1.08
N ARG A 60 -4.25 -12.98 -0.81
CA ARG A 60 -4.28 -14.08 -1.79
C ARG A 60 -5.00 -13.67 -3.07
N ALA A 61 -6.14 -12.99 -2.97
CA ALA A 61 -6.88 -12.50 -4.13
C ALA A 61 -6.09 -11.46 -4.92
N ALA A 62 -5.35 -10.56 -4.26
CA ALA A 62 -4.58 -9.52 -4.92
C ALA A 62 -3.36 -10.06 -5.71
N VAL A 63 -2.71 -11.12 -5.20
CA VAL A 63 -1.49 -11.67 -5.81
C VAL A 63 -1.77 -12.73 -6.89
N LEU A 64 -2.88 -13.48 -6.75
CA LEU A 64 -3.22 -14.58 -7.67
C LEU A 64 -4.22 -14.20 -8.77
N ALA A 65 -4.75 -12.98 -8.76
CA ALA A 65 -5.59 -12.46 -9.85
C ALA A 65 -4.77 -12.25 -11.13
#